data_AF-A0A2J7ZWR6-F1
#
_entry.id   AF-A0A2J7ZWR6-F1
#
_cell.length_a   1.000
_cell.length_b   1.000
_cell.length_c   1.000
_cell.angle_alpha   90.00
_cell.angle_beta   90.00
_cell.angle_gamma   90.00
#
_symmetry.space_group_name_H-M   'P 1'
#
loop_
_entity.id
_entity.type
_entity.pdbx_description
1 polymer ?
#
loop_
_entity_poly.entity_id
_entity_poly.type
_entity_poly.pdbx_seq_one_letter_code
_entity_poly.pdbx_strand_id
1 'polypeptide(L)'
;MILDLVAAPQWLWDRYYDARAFDSDGRNYTRLSWFHPLGGEAARAFLGKAAAHLAQAYPGCIQAIQPVYNNAYEAKFTQEHDAFQDYSPYALLAYREWLSAKRPHVELVNMRWGTGFKSWGEVVPPKLHSGNFIGADFSARYHDWLRFREEFGADIYNRACATVQAAGLQCFHHFPEFFTVMDAIYGAAMFKRIAASPHTDFLIMDSNFLTPYGTVMNPHKLRLYISAAHSYGKPVYFEAAVERFPLLGLLAAGYQSAMLAGADSVGIANWHTRVEMNATLGAIMRAAPECRACELVGVFVHLDSCSAWHGLQWGRFRTNPLHDFIDELAERLSEECGTDVAVYIELNRFLADMPTFTRAVFVEPLVLYGNGELESYIAVKEALKALPHELMHLPTNVTSGPSMVVLQEL
;
A
#
# COMPACT_ATOMS: atom_id res chain seq x y z
N MET A 1 -5.22 -15.97 20.56
CA MET A 1 -5.41 -16.43 19.17
C MET A 1 -6.11 -15.30 18.44
N ILE A 2 -5.45 -14.66 17.46
CA ILE A 2 -6.08 -13.72 16.52
C ILE A 2 -6.66 -14.59 15.39
N LEU A 3 -7.85 -14.26 14.88
CA LEU A 3 -8.47 -15.03 13.80
C LEU A 3 -7.70 -14.75 12.50
N ASP A 4 -6.89 -15.70 12.07
CA ASP A 4 -6.27 -15.66 10.75
C ASP A 4 -7.33 -15.96 9.69
N LEU A 5 -7.68 -14.99 8.84
CA LEU A 5 -8.66 -15.21 7.77
C LEU A 5 -8.09 -15.94 6.56
N VAL A 6 -6.76 -16.05 6.47
CA VAL A 6 -6.10 -16.93 5.50
C VAL A 6 -6.24 -18.38 5.96
N ALA A 7 -5.98 -18.65 7.24
CA ALA A 7 -6.13 -19.97 7.86
C ALA A 7 -7.39 -20.04 8.74
N ALA A 8 -8.56 -19.68 8.17
CA ALA A 8 -9.79 -19.59 8.92
C ALA A 8 -10.17 -20.95 9.57
N PRO A 9 -10.61 -20.95 10.85
CA PRO A 9 -10.91 -22.18 11.57
C PRO A 9 -12.11 -22.92 10.97
N GLN A 10 -12.12 -24.25 11.08
CA GLN A 10 -13.12 -25.13 10.44
C GLN A 10 -14.57 -24.71 10.71
N TRP A 11 -14.90 -24.31 11.94
CA TRP A 11 -16.27 -23.91 12.30
C TRP A 11 -16.79 -22.72 11.47
N LEU A 12 -15.90 -21.85 10.98
CA LEU A 12 -16.26 -20.72 10.13
C LEU A 12 -16.76 -21.24 8.77
N TRP A 13 -16.10 -22.27 8.23
CA TRP A 13 -16.49 -22.94 7.00
C TRP A 13 -17.76 -23.78 7.15
N ASP A 14 -17.95 -24.41 8.31
CA ASP A 14 -19.17 -25.18 8.60
C ASP A 14 -20.40 -24.27 8.67
N ARG A 15 -20.22 -23.03 9.14
CA ARG A 15 -21.29 -22.03 9.27
C ARG A 15 -21.50 -21.19 8.01
N TYR A 16 -20.42 -20.83 7.31
CA TYR A 16 -20.42 -19.94 6.14
C TYR A 16 -19.71 -20.63 4.98
N TYR A 17 -20.32 -21.70 4.45
CA TYR A 17 -19.72 -22.56 3.43
C TYR A 17 -19.44 -21.85 2.09
N ASP A 18 -20.13 -20.73 1.84
CA ASP A 18 -20.08 -19.89 0.66
C ASP A 18 -19.16 -18.67 0.82
N ALA A 19 -18.51 -18.52 1.97
CA ALA A 19 -17.64 -17.39 2.28
C ALA A 19 -16.26 -17.47 1.61
N ARG A 20 -16.06 -18.41 0.69
CA ARG A 20 -14.78 -18.60 0.02
C ARG A 20 -14.56 -17.50 -1.02
N ALA A 21 -13.33 -17.05 -1.11
CA ALA A 21 -12.92 -16.21 -2.23
C ALA A 21 -12.66 -17.01 -3.49
N PHE A 22 -12.88 -16.35 -4.63
CA PHE A 22 -12.66 -16.89 -5.96
C PHE A 22 -11.81 -15.91 -6.75
N ASP A 23 -10.91 -16.36 -7.60
CA ASP A 23 -10.26 -15.45 -8.56
C ASP A 23 -11.10 -15.20 -9.82
N SER A 24 -10.53 -14.43 -10.74
CA SER A 24 -11.14 -14.11 -12.05
C SER A 24 -11.41 -15.32 -12.94
N ASP A 25 -10.83 -16.48 -12.63
CA ASP A 25 -11.01 -17.73 -13.36
C ASP A 25 -11.95 -18.70 -12.63
N GLY A 26 -12.48 -18.31 -11.47
CA GLY A 26 -13.35 -19.13 -10.65
C GLY A 26 -12.62 -20.19 -9.83
N ARG A 27 -11.28 -20.09 -9.69
CA ARG A 27 -10.52 -20.96 -8.78
C ARG A 27 -10.77 -20.53 -7.34
N ASN A 28 -10.99 -21.52 -6.48
CA ASN A 28 -11.24 -21.33 -5.06
C ASN A 28 -9.95 -21.52 -4.26
N TYR A 29 -9.66 -20.60 -3.34
CA TYR A 29 -8.43 -20.62 -2.54
C TYR A 29 -8.59 -21.13 -1.10
N THR A 30 -9.80 -21.52 -0.67
CA THR A 30 -10.10 -21.89 0.73
C THR A 30 -9.68 -20.80 1.72
N ARG A 31 -9.85 -19.53 1.32
CA ARG A 31 -9.59 -18.32 2.12
C ARG A 31 -10.87 -17.51 2.25
N LEU A 32 -11.09 -16.86 3.41
CA LEU A 32 -12.34 -16.16 3.69
C LEU A 32 -12.41 -14.85 2.88
N SER A 33 -13.34 -14.76 1.94
CA SER A 33 -13.63 -13.52 1.22
C SER A 33 -13.93 -12.40 2.21
N TRP A 34 -13.19 -11.30 2.11
CA TRP A 34 -13.45 -10.14 2.97
C TRP A 34 -14.75 -9.42 2.60
N PHE A 35 -15.26 -9.67 1.40
CA PHE A 35 -16.55 -9.19 0.94
C PHE A 35 -17.70 -10.00 1.52
N HIS A 36 -17.44 -11.17 2.12
CA HIS A 36 -18.50 -11.96 2.76
C HIS A 36 -18.99 -11.27 4.05
N PRO A 37 -20.24 -10.75 4.09
CA PRO A 37 -20.69 -9.85 5.13
C PRO A 37 -20.67 -10.51 6.52
N LEU A 38 -21.24 -11.72 6.63
CA LEU A 38 -21.31 -12.44 7.91
C LEU A 38 -19.94 -12.99 8.35
N GLY A 39 -19.03 -13.19 7.40
CA GLY A 39 -17.67 -13.66 7.66
C GLY A 39 -16.84 -12.54 8.28
N GLY A 40 -16.88 -11.36 7.66
CA GLY A 40 -16.26 -10.15 8.18
C GLY A 40 -16.81 -9.73 9.55
N GLU A 41 -18.13 -9.84 9.75
CA GLU A 41 -18.76 -9.59 11.07
C GLU A 41 -18.27 -10.56 12.14
N ALA A 42 -18.24 -11.86 11.86
CA ALA A 42 -17.73 -12.86 12.78
C ALA A 42 -16.25 -12.60 13.13
N ALA A 43 -15.45 -12.22 12.14
CA ALA A 43 -14.05 -11.89 12.31
C ALA A 43 -13.83 -10.66 13.22
N ARG A 44 -14.56 -9.57 12.98
CA ARG A 44 -14.52 -8.38 13.85
C ARG A 44 -15.02 -8.68 15.26
N ALA A 45 -16.10 -9.44 15.40
CA ALA A 45 -16.64 -9.78 16.72
C ALA A 45 -15.64 -10.60 17.54
N PHE A 46 -14.92 -11.52 16.89
CA PHE A 46 -13.84 -12.27 17.53
C PHE A 46 -12.65 -11.36 17.89
N LEU A 47 -12.22 -10.48 16.98
CA LEU A 47 -11.17 -9.48 17.23
C LEU A 47 -11.51 -8.63 18.46
N GLY A 48 -12.73 -8.12 18.57
CA GLY A 48 -13.17 -7.31 19.71
C GLY A 48 -13.11 -8.08 21.03
N LYS A 49 -13.55 -9.35 21.05
CA LYS A 49 -13.44 -10.20 22.24
C LYS A 49 -11.98 -10.48 22.62
N ALA A 50 -11.13 -10.77 21.63
CA ALA A 50 -9.72 -11.02 21.85
C ALA A 50 -9.00 -9.77 22.38
N ALA A 51 -9.22 -8.61 21.76
CA ALA A 51 -8.65 -7.33 22.18
C ALA A 51 -9.08 -6.97 23.60
N ALA A 52 -10.38 -7.06 23.91
CA ALA A 52 -10.90 -6.78 25.25
C ALA A 52 -10.31 -7.73 26.31
N HIS A 53 -10.21 -9.02 26.00
CA HIS A 53 -9.59 -9.99 26.90
C HIS A 53 -8.11 -9.68 27.13
N LEU A 54 -7.34 -9.38 26.07
CA LEU A 54 -5.92 -9.05 26.18
C LEU A 54 -5.69 -7.77 26.99
N ALA A 55 -6.49 -6.74 26.75
CA ALA A 55 -6.43 -5.49 27.51
C ALA A 55 -6.71 -5.71 29.01
N GLN A 56 -7.72 -6.53 29.32
CA GLN A 56 -8.13 -6.81 30.69
C GLN A 56 -7.14 -7.73 31.43
N ALA A 57 -6.66 -8.79 30.76
CA ALA A 57 -5.82 -9.82 31.38
C ALA A 57 -4.35 -9.39 31.51
N TYR A 58 -3.88 -8.47 30.65
CA TYR A 58 -2.47 -8.07 30.56
C TYR A 58 -2.30 -6.54 30.53
N PRO A 59 -2.84 -5.81 31.53
CA PRO A 59 -2.80 -4.36 31.55
C PRO A 59 -1.36 -3.84 31.53
N GLY A 60 -1.06 -2.96 30.58
CA GLY A 60 0.27 -2.37 30.39
C GLY A 60 1.30 -3.26 29.67
N CYS A 61 1.03 -4.56 29.51
CA CYS A 61 1.90 -5.46 28.74
C CYS A 61 1.53 -5.50 27.25
N ILE A 62 0.23 -5.55 26.94
CA ILE A 62 -0.25 -5.45 25.56
C ILE A 62 -0.62 -3.98 25.32
N GLN A 63 0.10 -3.34 24.40
CA GLN A 63 -0.09 -1.92 24.08
C GLN A 63 -0.86 -1.72 22.78
N ALA A 64 -0.57 -2.56 21.78
CA ALA A 64 -1.12 -2.42 20.45
C ALA A 64 -1.44 -3.75 19.79
N ILE A 65 -2.42 -3.75 18.88
CA ILE A 65 -2.79 -4.91 18.07
C ILE A 65 -2.94 -4.48 16.62
N GLN A 66 -2.33 -5.25 15.73
CA GLN A 66 -2.70 -5.20 14.32
C GLN A 66 -3.93 -6.08 14.07
N PRO A 67 -4.98 -5.56 13.41
CA PRO A 67 -6.09 -6.37 12.95
C PRO A 67 -5.63 -7.17 11.72
N VAL A 68 -5.02 -8.33 11.97
CA VAL A 68 -4.51 -9.17 10.90
C VAL A 68 -5.65 -10.01 10.32
N TYR A 69 -6.26 -9.50 9.25
CA TYR A 69 -7.01 -10.34 8.31
C TYR A 69 -6.08 -11.10 7.37
N ASN A 70 -4.89 -10.54 7.12
CA ASN A 70 -3.79 -11.13 6.40
C ASN A 70 -2.48 -10.37 6.72
N ASN A 71 -1.32 -11.01 6.55
CA ASN A 71 0.03 -10.51 6.83
C ASN A 71 0.58 -9.50 5.80
N ALA A 72 -0.30 -8.73 5.12
CA ALA A 72 0.01 -7.54 4.30
C ALA A 72 -1.19 -7.19 3.39
N TYR A 73 -2.38 -7.01 3.99
CA TYR A 73 -3.62 -6.72 3.24
C TYR A 73 -3.91 -7.73 2.14
N GLU A 74 -4.04 -7.30 0.87
CA GLU A 74 -4.44 -8.19 -0.23
C GLU A 74 -3.30 -9.09 -0.65
N ALA A 75 -2.07 -8.80 -0.20
CA ALA A 75 -0.84 -9.47 -0.61
C ALA A 75 -0.97 -10.99 -0.47
N LYS A 76 -0.96 -11.59 0.72
CA LYS A 76 -0.98 -13.06 0.75
C LYS A 76 -2.25 -13.72 0.23
N PHE A 77 -3.36 -12.99 0.06
CA PHE A 77 -4.64 -13.60 -0.30
C PHE A 77 -4.58 -14.25 -1.69
N THR A 78 -3.73 -13.69 -2.55
CA THR A 78 -3.63 -14.08 -3.95
C THR A 78 -2.26 -13.79 -4.59
N GLN A 79 -1.29 -13.20 -3.87
CA GLN A 79 0.06 -12.88 -4.39
C GLN A 79 0.88 -14.09 -4.83
N GLU A 80 0.51 -15.26 -4.35
CA GLU A 80 1.09 -16.54 -4.75
C GLU A 80 0.43 -17.11 -6.03
N HIS A 81 -0.51 -16.40 -6.62
CA HIS A 81 -1.34 -16.86 -7.72
C HIS A 81 -1.41 -15.82 -8.83
N ASP A 82 -1.47 -16.29 -10.09
CA ASP A 82 -1.49 -15.39 -11.24
C ASP A 82 -2.73 -14.49 -11.27
N ALA A 83 -3.88 -14.96 -10.77
CA ALA A 83 -5.10 -14.16 -10.70
C ALA A 83 -5.30 -13.67 -9.26
N PHE A 84 -5.11 -12.37 -9.07
CA PHE A 84 -4.71 -11.85 -7.77
C PHE A 84 -5.79 -11.11 -6.96
N GLN A 85 -7.08 -11.29 -7.25
CA GLN A 85 -8.13 -10.54 -6.54
C GLN A 85 -9.34 -11.43 -6.29
N ASP A 86 -10.22 -10.97 -5.39
CA ASP A 86 -11.46 -11.68 -5.06
C ASP A 86 -12.59 -11.25 -6.02
N TYR A 87 -13.05 -12.22 -6.82
CA TYR A 87 -14.18 -12.18 -7.75
C TYR A 87 -15.33 -13.08 -7.26
N SER A 88 -15.39 -13.39 -5.96
CA SER A 88 -16.53 -14.10 -5.38
C SER A 88 -17.86 -13.37 -5.66
N PRO A 89 -19.01 -14.07 -5.60
CA PRO A 89 -20.32 -13.44 -5.78
C PRO A 89 -20.54 -12.22 -4.88
N TYR A 90 -19.98 -12.25 -3.67
CA TYR A 90 -20.05 -11.15 -2.71
C TYR A 90 -19.18 -9.95 -3.13
N ALA A 91 -17.97 -10.18 -3.63
CA ALA A 91 -17.14 -9.12 -4.17
C ALA A 91 -17.78 -8.44 -5.39
N LEU A 92 -18.35 -9.24 -6.31
CA LEU A 92 -19.05 -8.72 -7.48
C LEU A 92 -20.30 -7.93 -7.10
N LEU A 93 -21.07 -8.41 -6.11
CA LEU A 93 -22.23 -7.69 -5.60
C LEU A 93 -21.82 -6.34 -5.00
N ALA A 94 -20.85 -6.33 -4.08
CA ALA A 94 -20.36 -5.11 -3.45
C ALA A 94 -19.83 -4.10 -4.48
N TYR A 95 -19.15 -4.57 -5.53
CA TYR A 95 -18.68 -3.71 -6.61
C TYR A 95 -19.83 -3.07 -7.39
N ARG A 96 -20.85 -3.85 -7.74
CA ARG A 96 -22.04 -3.36 -8.45
C ARG A 96 -22.81 -2.35 -7.61
N GLU A 97 -22.97 -2.62 -6.32
CA GLU A 97 -23.61 -1.70 -5.39
C GLU A 97 -22.83 -0.38 -5.31
N TRP A 98 -21.50 -0.44 -5.16
CA TRP A 98 -20.61 0.72 -5.15
C TRP A 98 -20.72 1.55 -6.44
N LEU A 99 -20.74 0.92 -7.61
CA LEU A 99 -20.95 1.61 -8.89
C LEU A 99 -22.33 2.24 -8.97
N SER A 100 -23.39 1.48 -8.63
CA SER A 100 -24.77 1.94 -8.74
C SER A 100 -25.09 3.10 -7.79
N ALA A 101 -24.42 3.16 -6.64
CA ALA A 101 -24.55 4.26 -5.70
C ALA A 101 -23.99 5.58 -6.26
N LYS A 102 -22.96 5.50 -7.13
CA LYS A 102 -22.32 6.66 -7.76
C LYS A 102 -22.97 7.04 -9.11
N ARG A 103 -23.28 6.03 -9.92
CA ARG A 103 -23.99 6.14 -11.20
C ARG A 103 -25.19 5.17 -11.20
N PRO A 104 -26.43 5.62 -10.94
CA PRO A 104 -27.60 4.74 -10.86
C PRO A 104 -27.96 3.98 -12.14
N HIS A 105 -27.53 4.49 -13.30
CA HIS A 105 -27.85 3.95 -14.63
C HIS A 105 -26.64 3.23 -15.24
N VAL A 106 -26.82 1.95 -15.60
CA VAL A 106 -25.73 1.12 -16.18
C VAL A 106 -25.23 1.66 -17.52
N GLU A 107 -26.07 2.40 -18.24
CA GLU A 107 -25.73 3.06 -19.51
C GLU A 107 -24.62 4.10 -19.34
N LEU A 108 -24.54 4.77 -18.17
CA LEU A 108 -23.49 5.74 -17.88
C LEU A 108 -22.14 5.05 -17.67
N VAL A 109 -22.15 3.90 -16.99
CA VAL A 109 -20.96 3.04 -16.83
C VAL A 109 -20.52 2.49 -18.18
N ASN A 110 -21.47 2.02 -19.00
CA ASN A 110 -21.20 1.54 -20.35
C ASN A 110 -20.54 2.58 -21.24
N MET A 111 -21.06 3.81 -21.23
CA MET A 111 -20.50 4.92 -22.00
C MET A 111 -19.06 5.23 -21.57
N ARG A 112 -18.80 5.24 -20.26
CA ARG A 112 -17.47 5.50 -19.69
C ARG A 112 -16.47 4.39 -20.01
N TRP A 113 -16.90 3.13 -19.97
CA TRP A 113 -16.01 1.97 -20.13
C TRP A 113 -15.95 1.42 -21.55
N GLY A 114 -16.77 1.92 -22.47
CA GLY A 114 -16.92 1.34 -23.81
C GLY A 114 -17.52 -0.07 -23.79
N THR A 115 -18.43 -0.35 -22.85
CA THR A 115 -19.09 -1.66 -22.69
C THR A 115 -20.57 -1.62 -23.09
N GLY A 116 -21.25 -2.77 -23.03
CA GLY A 116 -22.66 -2.93 -23.42
C GLY A 116 -23.46 -3.81 -22.46
N PHE A 117 -23.23 -3.69 -21.16
CA PHE A 117 -23.98 -4.44 -20.14
C PHE A 117 -25.46 -4.03 -20.15
N LYS A 118 -26.37 -5.00 -20.17
CA LYS A 118 -27.82 -4.75 -20.21
C LYS A 118 -28.42 -4.53 -18.83
N SER A 119 -27.71 -4.93 -17.77
CA SER A 119 -28.14 -4.80 -16.39
C SER A 119 -26.96 -4.80 -15.43
N TRP A 120 -27.16 -4.32 -14.20
CA TRP A 120 -26.16 -4.39 -13.13
C TRP A 120 -25.66 -5.82 -12.87
N GLY A 121 -26.51 -6.83 -13.05
CA GLY A 121 -26.13 -8.24 -12.88
C GLY A 121 -25.09 -8.74 -13.89
N GLU A 122 -24.94 -8.07 -15.03
CA GLU A 122 -23.93 -8.39 -16.05
C GLU A 122 -22.59 -7.66 -15.82
N VAL A 123 -22.59 -6.60 -15.01
CA VAL A 123 -21.39 -5.79 -14.76
C VAL A 123 -20.35 -6.62 -14.02
N VAL A 124 -19.13 -6.68 -14.56
CA VAL A 124 -18.00 -7.37 -13.94
C VAL A 124 -16.73 -6.49 -14.06
N PRO A 125 -15.82 -6.53 -13.08
CA PRO A 125 -14.52 -5.86 -13.19
C PRO A 125 -13.67 -6.48 -14.32
N PRO A 126 -12.59 -5.82 -14.77
CA PRO A 126 -11.66 -6.43 -15.71
C PRO A 126 -10.97 -7.61 -15.03
N LYS A 127 -10.75 -8.71 -15.75
CA LYS A 127 -10.00 -9.86 -15.22
C LYS A 127 -8.52 -9.51 -15.17
N LEU A 128 -7.91 -9.66 -14.00
CA LEU A 128 -6.49 -9.36 -13.83
C LEU A 128 -5.68 -10.63 -13.61
N HIS A 129 -4.63 -10.75 -14.40
CA HIS A 129 -3.61 -11.77 -14.23
C HIS A 129 -2.22 -11.16 -14.31
N SER A 130 -1.32 -11.63 -13.45
CA SER A 130 0.10 -11.26 -13.47
C SER A 130 0.70 -11.57 -14.85
N GLY A 131 1.38 -10.59 -15.44
CA GLY A 131 2.03 -10.71 -16.75
C GLY A 131 1.11 -10.66 -17.98
N ASN A 132 -0.22 -10.69 -17.83
CA ASN A 132 -1.14 -10.59 -18.98
C ASN A 132 -1.23 -9.19 -19.60
N PHE A 133 -0.83 -8.16 -18.84
CA PHE A 133 -0.81 -6.78 -19.32
C PHE A 133 0.57 -6.16 -19.09
N ILE A 134 1.12 -5.58 -20.14
CA ILE A 134 2.49 -5.06 -20.19
C ILE A 134 2.45 -3.55 -20.40
N GLY A 135 2.65 -2.79 -19.33
CA GLY A 135 2.62 -1.33 -19.29
C GLY A 135 1.69 -0.80 -18.20
N ALA A 136 1.35 0.48 -18.33
CA ALA A 136 0.33 1.15 -17.52
C ALA A 136 -1.03 1.04 -18.21
N ASP A 137 -2.06 0.59 -17.49
CA ASP A 137 -3.46 0.53 -17.94
C ASP A 137 -4.15 1.84 -17.54
N PHE A 138 -4.63 2.58 -18.54
CA PHE A 138 -5.31 3.86 -18.37
C PHE A 138 -6.85 3.74 -18.47
N SER A 139 -7.38 2.52 -18.56
CA SER A 139 -8.80 2.30 -18.77
C SER A 139 -9.60 2.68 -17.54
N ALA A 140 -10.68 3.44 -17.75
CA ALA A 140 -11.56 3.85 -16.67
C ALA A 140 -12.12 2.64 -15.88
N ARG A 141 -12.40 1.54 -16.58
CA ARG A 141 -12.89 0.29 -15.96
C ARG A 141 -11.89 -0.32 -14.98
N TYR A 142 -10.60 -0.26 -15.29
CA TYR A 142 -9.55 -0.74 -14.41
C TYR A 142 -9.40 0.16 -13.18
N HIS A 143 -9.31 1.47 -13.39
CA HIS A 143 -9.17 2.42 -12.29
C HIS A 143 -10.39 2.48 -11.37
N ASP A 144 -11.61 2.35 -11.90
CA ASP A 144 -12.81 2.27 -11.07
C ASP A 144 -12.81 0.99 -10.21
N TRP A 145 -12.25 -0.12 -10.72
CA TRP A 145 -12.06 -1.35 -9.94
C TRP A 145 -10.99 -1.19 -8.85
N LEU A 146 -9.85 -0.56 -9.16
CA LEU A 146 -8.83 -0.23 -8.16
C LEU A 146 -9.40 0.70 -7.08
N ARG A 147 -10.17 1.72 -7.47
CA ARG A 147 -10.76 2.68 -6.54
C ARG A 147 -11.78 2.04 -5.61
N PHE A 148 -12.61 1.14 -6.12
CA PHE A 148 -13.50 0.33 -5.28
C PHE A 148 -12.70 -0.45 -4.22
N ARG A 149 -11.64 -1.16 -4.63
CA ARG A 149 -10.80 -1.94 -3.71
C ARG A 149 -10.12 -1.06 -2.67
N GLU A 150 -9.63 0.10 -3.10
CA GLU A 150 -9.03 1.11 -2.23
C GLU A 150 -10.03 1.57 -1.15
N GLU A 151 -11.23 2.01 -1.55
CA GLU A 151 -12.26 2.54 -0.65
C GLU A 151 -12.81 1.45 0.27
N PHE A 152 -13.25 0.33 -0.30
CA PHE A 152 -13.90 -0.75 0.44
C PHE A 152 -12.91 -1.51 1.33
N GLY A 153 -11.72 -1.80 0.80
CA GLY A 153 -10.67 -2.49 1.53
C GLY A 153 -10.20 -1.67 2.73
N ALA A 154 -9.89 -0.39 2.54
CA ALA A 154 -9.47 0.49 3.64
C ALA A 154 -10.55 0.60 4.73
N ASP A 155 -11.84 0.65 4.36
CA ASP A 155 -12.96 0.69 5.33
C ASP A 155 -13.07 -0.60 6.18
N ILE A 156 -12.73 -1.77 5.63
CA ILE A 156 -12.64 -3.01 6.42
C ILE A 156 -11.54 -2.88 7.49
N TYR A 157 -10.34 -2.46 7.11
CA TYR A 157 -9.21 -2.33 8.03
C TYR A 157 -9.45 -1.23 9.07
N ASN A 158 -10.00 -0.08 8.67
CA ASN A 158 -10.34 1.02 9.56
C ASN A 158 -11.37 0.61 10.62
N ARG A 159 -12.41 -0.13 10.25
CA ARG A 159 -13.39 -0.65 11.21
C ARG A 159 -12.81 -1.69 12.16
N ALA A 160 -11.85 -2.48 11.70
CA ALA A 160 -11.14 -3.42 12.55
C ALA A 160 -10.25 -2.69 13.56
N CYS A 161 -9.56 -1.62 13.15
CA CYS A 161 -8.82 -0.77 14.08
C CYS A 161 -9.71 -0.07 15.09
N ALA A 162 -10.86 0.46 14.65
CA ALA A 162 -11.84 1.04 15.58
C ALA A 162 -12.29 0.02 16.65
N THR A 163 -12.39 -1.26 16.28
CA THR A 163 -12.71 -2.35 17.21
C THR A 163 -11.60 -2.58 18.24
N VAL A 164 -10.32 -2.46 17.84
CA VAL A 164 -9.17 -2.55 18.75
C VAL A 164 -9.14 -1.35 19.71
N GLN A 165 -9.33 -0.14 19.19
CA GLN A 165 -9.37 1.08 20.00
C GLN A 165 -10.52 1.08 21.01
N ALA A 166 -11.68 0.54 20.64
CA ALA A 166 -12.82 0.39 21.57
C ALA A 166 -12.50 -0.54 22.75
N ALA A 167 -11.49 -1.41 22.65
CA ALA A 167 -11.01 -2.24 23.74
C ALA A 167 -9.93 -1.56 24.62
N GLY A 168 -9.55 -0.31 24.32
CA GLY A 168 -8.54 0.45 25.05
C GLY A 168 -7.09 0.16 24.64
N LEU A 169 -6.88 -0.43 23.47
CA LEU A 169 -5.55 -0.72 22.92
C LEU A 169 -5.29 0.16 21.70
N GLN A 170 -4.02 0.44 21.41
CA GLN A 170 -3.63 1.09 20.16
C GLN A 170 -3.81 0.13 18.98
N CYS A 171 -4.13 0.67 17.82
CA CYS A 171 -4.13 -0.08 16.58
C CYS A 171 -2.99 0.37 15.67
N PHE A 172 -2.36 -0.60 15.02
CA PHE A 172 -1.37 -0.33 13.99
C PHE A 172 -1.60 -1.21 12.79
N HIS A 173 -0.94 -0.86 11.70
CA HIS A 173 -0.78 -1.80 10.61
C HIS A 173 0.67 -1.83 10.12
N HIS A 174 1.15 -3.03 9.76
CA HIS A 174 2.33 -3.14 8.92
C HIS A 174 1.94 -3.01 7.45
N PHE A 175 2.78 -2.34 6.68
CA PHE A 175 2.64 -2.17 5.25
C PHE A 175 3.89 -2.65 4.54
N PRO A 176 3.73 -3.48 3.48
CA PRO A 176 4.85 -3.85 2.66
C PRO A 176 5.42 -2.60 2.00
N GLU A 177 6.57 -2.76 1.35
CA GLU A 177 7.07 -1.77 0.40
C GLU A 177 5.93 -1.29 -0.53
N PHE A 178 5.87 0.01 -0.83
CA PHE A 178 5.02 0.53 -1.89
C PHE A 178 5.90 1.08 -3.01
N PHE A 179 5.35 1.47 -4.16
CA PHE A 179 6.14 1.80 -5.38
C PHE A 179 6.87 0.63 -6.05
N THR A 180 6.31 -0.58 -5.94
CA THR A 180 6.66 -1.67 -6.84
C THR A 180 5.45 -2.04 -7.68
N VAL A 181 5.66 -2.62 -8.87
CA VAL A 181 4.52 -3.10 -9.69
C VAL A 181 3.78 -4.27 -9.01
N MET A 182 4.39 -4.92 -8.02
CA MET A 182 3.73 -5.95 -7.23
C MET A 182 2.84 -5.32 -6.17
N ASP A 183 3.30 -4.32 -5.43
CA ASP A 183 2.47 -3.72 -4.39
C ASP A 183 1.33 -2.86 -4.99
N ALA A 184 1.57 -2.31 -6.18
CA ALA A 184 0.55 -1.70 -7.04
C ALA A 184 -0.70 -2.57 -7.21
N ILE A 185 -0.53 -3.90 -7.37
CA ILE A 185 -1.64 -4.83 -7.58
C ILE A 185 -2.32 -5.30 -6.28
N TYR A 186 -1.60 -5.31 -5.15
CA TYR A 186 -2.10 -5.75 -3.84
C TYR A 186 -2.66 -4.63 -2.98
N GLY A 187 -3.15 -3.57 -3.63
CA GLY A 187 -3.88 -2.52 -2.94
C GLY A 187 -2.98 -1.60 -2.12
N ALA A 188 -1.73 -1.37 -2.55
CA ALA A 188 -0.90 -0.31 -1.99
C ALA A 188 -1.65 1.03 -1.92
N ALA A 189 -2.55 1.31 -2.86
CA ALA A 189 -3.42 2.50 -2.82
C ALA A 189 -4.26 2.62 -1.53
N MET A 190 -4.60 1.52 -0.83
CA MET A 190 -5.28 1.58 0.47
C MET A 190 -4.44 2.31 1.54
N PHE A 191 -3.11 2.32 1.39
CA PHE A 191 -2.17 2.93 2.33
C PHE A 191 -2.62 4.33 2.76
N LYS A 192 -2.90 5.23 1.82
CA LYS A 192 -3.25 6.62 2.14
C LYS A 192 -4.48 6.74 3.03
N ARG A 193 -5.49 5.88 2.82
CA ARG A 193 -6.73 5.87 3.62
C ARG A 193 -6.52 5.28 5.00
N ILE A 194 -5.74 4.21 5.11
CA ILE A 194 -5.46 3.56 6.40
C ILE A 194 -4.50 4.43 7.21
N ALA A 195 -3.49 5.01 6.58
CA ALA A 195 -2.54 5.93 7.20
C ALA A 195 -3.22 7.23 7.65
N ALA A 196 -4.21 7.76 6.92
CA ALA A 196 -4.98 8.94 7.34
C ALA A 196 -6.08 8.64 8.38
N SER A 197 -6.46 7.38 8.58
CA SER A 197 -7.57 7.00 9.46
C SER A 197 -7.35 7.44 10.91
N PRO A 198 -8.33 8.03 11.60
CA PRO A 198 -8.18 8.34 13.03
C PRO A 198 -8.05 7.09 13.91
N HIS A 199 -8.31 5.89 13.36
CA HIS A 199 -8.24 4.64 14.08
C HIS A 199 -6.87 3.95 14.01
N THR A 200 -5.97 4.42 13.15
CA THR A 200 -4.60 3.90 13.06
C THR A 200 -3.70 4.78 13.92
N ASP A 201 -3.15 4.25 15.01
CA ASP A 201 -2.33 5.02 15.95
C ASP A 201 -0.88 5.19 15.46
N PHE A 202 -0.32 4.16 14.82
CA PHE A 202 1.02 4.20 14.21
C PHE A 202 1.14 3.25 13.02
N LEU A 203 2.19 3.44 12.22
CA LEU A 203 2.46 2.70 11.01
C LEU A 203 3.74 1.87 11.20
N ILE A 204 3.76 0.65 10.67
CA ILE A 204 4.98 -0.13 10.53
C ILE A 204 5.27 -0.30 9.04
N MET A 205 6.46 0.06 8.60
CA MET A 205 6.92 -0.19 7.24
C MET A 205 7.83 -1.41 7.23
N ASP A 206 7.43 -2.49 6.56
CA ASP A 206 8.20 -3.73 6.51
C ASP A 206 8.99 -3.89 5.20
N SER A 207 10.19 -4.46 5.31
CA SER A 207 11.04 -4.83 4.17
C SER A 207 11.76 -6.13 4.43
N ASN A 208 11.76 -7.02 3.44
CA ASN A 208 12.54 -8.25 3.43
C ASN A 208 13.94 -8.09 2.78
N PHE A 209 14.26 -6.86 2.33
CA PHE A 209 15.45 -6.50 1.57
C PHE A 209 15.68 -7.27 0.26
N LEU A 210 14.66 -7.95 -0.26
CA LEU A 210 14.72 -8.66 -1.51
C LEU A 210 13.49 -8.37 -2.36
N THR A 211 13.73 -8.03 -3.63
CA THR A 211 12.66 -7.95 -4.60
C THR A 211 11.98 -9.32 -4.77
N PRO A 212 10.73 -9.36 -5.28
CA PRO A 212 10.03 -10.62 -5.56
C PRO A 212 10.78 -11.58 -6.50
N TYR A 213 11.72 -11.08 -7.30
CA TYR A 213 12.58 -11.84 -8.22
C TYR A 213 14.01 -12.07 -7.69
N GLY A 214 14.26 -11.79 -6.41
CA GLY A 214 15.47 -12.20 -5.69
C GLY A 214 16.64 -11.22 -5.75
N THR A 215 16.43 -9.99 -6.20
CA THR A 215 17.46 -8.94 -6.19
C THR A 215 17.53 -8.30 -4.81
N VAL A 216 18.74 -8.02 -4.31
CA VAL A 216 18.93 -7.27 -3.06
C VAL A 216 18.44 -5.83 -3.26
N MET A 217 17.57 -5.38 -2.36
CA MET A 217 17.10 -4.00 -2.34
C MET A 217 18.20 -3.07 -1.82
N ASN A 218 18.35 -1.92 -2.47
CA ASN A 218 19.15 -0.82 -1.96
C ASN A 218 18.54 -0.22 -0.67
N PRO A 219 19.27 -0.16 0.45
CA PRO A 219 18.78 0.44 1.69
C PRO A 219 18.31 1.89 1.56
N HIS A 220 18.90 2.69 0.66
CA HIS A 220 18.50 4.09 0.46
C HIS A 220 17.03 4.21 0.05
N LYS A 221 16.46 3.18 -0.58
CA LYS A 221 15.05 3.15 -0.94
C LYS A 221 14.10 3.31 0.24
N LEU A 222 14.51 2.85 1.43
CA LEU A 222 13.77 3.06 2.68
C LEU A 222 13.57 4.53 3.00
N ARG A 223 14.47 5.42 2.55
CA ARG A 223 14.31 6.87 2.71
C ARG A 223 13.07 7.41 2.01
N LEU A 224 12.64 6.78 0.91
CA LEU A 224 11.43 7.19 0.22
C LEU A 224 10.17 6.64 0.88
N TYR A 225 10.18 5.36 1.24
CA TYR A 225 8.99 4.70 1.80
C TYR A 225 8.63 5.19 3.20
N ILE A 226 9.63 5.27 4.09
CA ILE A 226 9.37 5.66 5.48
C ILE A 226 9.00 7.14 5.55
N SER A 227 9.66 7.98 4.76
CA SER A 227 9.32 9.39 4.67
C SER A 227 7.89 9.61 4.13
N ALA A 228 7.46 8.80 3.16
CA ALA A 228 6.08 8.83 2.67
C ALA A 228 5.07 8.48 3.76
N ALA A 229 5.39 7.53 4.64
CA ALA A 229 4.56 7.22 5.81
C ALA A 229 4.59 8.30 6.88
N HIS A 230 5.76 8.90 7.11
CA HIS A 230 5.94 9.96 8.10
C HIS A 230 5.12 11.22 7.74
N SER A 231 4.85 11.47 6.45
CA SER A 231 3.99 12.58 5.97
C SER A 231 2.54 12.54 6.48
N TYR A 232 2.10 11.44 7.10
CA TYR A 232 0.78 11.31 7.72
C TYR A 232 0.75 11.81 9.18
N GLY A 233 1.88 12.24 9.73
CA GLY A 233 1.97 12.84 11.07
C GLY A 233 1.71 11.83 12.20
N LYS A 234 2.05 10.56 11.97
CA LYS A 234 1.93 9.47 12.94
C LYS A 234 3.29 8.85 13.20
N PRO A 235 3.50 8.21 14.36
CA PRO A 235 4.70 7.43 14.58
C PRO A 235 4.86 6.37 13.49
N VAL A 236 6.07 6.23 12.96
CA VAL A 236 6.46 5.26 11.95
C VAL A 236 7.57 4.39 12.49
N TYR A 237 7.34 3.08 12.52
CA TYR A 237 8.37 2.10 12.84
C TYR A 237 8.84 1.40 11.58
N PHE A 238 10.11 1.06 11.51
CA PHE A 238 10.64 0.20 10.45
C PHE A 238 10.84 -1.22 10.96
N GLU A 239 10.33 -2.20 10.21
CA GLU A 239 10.48 -3.62 10.53
C GLU A 239 11.29 -4.33 9.43
N ALA A 240 12.42 -4.91 9.82
CA ALA A 240 13.23 -5.75 8.96
C ALA A 240 12.76 -7.21 9.02
N ALA A 241 12.17 -7.71 7.94
CA ALA A 241 11.74 -9.10 7.81
C ALA A 241 12.94 -9.99 7.43
N VAL A 242 13.46 -10.76 8.40
CA VAL A 242 14.75 -11.47 8.23
C VAL A 242 14.62 -12.89 7.66
N GLU A 243 13.49 -13.26 7.05
CA GLU A 243 13.33 -14.60 6.43
C GLU A 243 14.28 -14.91 5.29
N ARG A 244 14.66 -13.89 4.51
CA ARG A 244 15.52 -14.03 3.32
C ARG A 244 16.77 -13.19 3.44
N PHE A 245 17.16 -12.92 4.68
CA PHE A 245 18.22 -12.00 5.04
C PHE A 245 19.60 -12.50 4.60
N PRO A 246 20.36 -11.74 3.79
CA PRO A 246 21.67 -12.17 3.37
C PRO A 246 22.77 -11.86 4.39
N LEU A 247 22.81 -10.67 5.03
CA LEU A 247 24.00 -10.20 5.79
C LEU A 247 23.71 -9.04 6.79
N LEU A 248 24.34 -9.08 7.99
CA LEU A 248 24.22 -8.03 9.05
C LEU A 248 24.49 -6.59 8.59
N GLY A 249 25.38 -6.39 7.61
CA GLY A 249 25.66 -5.06 7.05
C GLY A 249 24.45 -4.44 6.34
N LEU A 250 23.64 -5.25 5.67
CA LEU A 250 22.42 -4.79 4.99
C LEU A 250 21.36 -4.34 6.00
N LEU A 251 21.25 -5.05 7.13
CA LEU A 251 20.37 -4.64 8.23
C LEU A 251 20.77 -3.29 8.81
N ALA A 252 22.07 -3.11 9.05
CA ALA A 252 22.60 -1.86 9.59
C ALA A 252 22.34 -0.68 8.64
N ALA A 253 22.63 -0.85 7.35
CA ALA A 253 22.34 0.16 6.33
C ALA A 253 20.83 0.44 6.21
N GLY A 254 20.00 -0.59 6.35
CA GLY A 254 18.55 -0.49 6.37
C GLY A 254 18.04 0.37 7.51
N TYR A 255 18.47 0.06 8.74
CA TYR A 255 18.13 0.85 9.94
C TYR A 255 18.63 2.27 9.86
N GLN A 256 19.86 2.49 9.40
CA GLN A 256 20.38 3.84 9.21
C GLN A 256 19.51 4.64 8.23
N SER A 257 19.18 4.05 7.08
CA SER A 257 18.33 4.70 6.07
C SER A 257 16.92 4.96 6.61
N ALA A 258 16.37 4.03 7.39
CA ALA A 258 15.07 4.18 8.03
C ALA A 258 15.02 5.32 9.06
N MET A 259 16.01 5.39 9.94
CA MET A 259 16.11 6.45 10.94
C MET A 259 16.34 7.82 10.28
N LEU A 260 17.16 7.90 9.22
CA LEU A 260 17.33 9.12 8.42
C LEU A 260 16.05 9.57 7.70
N ALA A 261 15.11 8.65 7.49
CA ALA A 261 13.82 8.94 6.86
C ALA A 261 12.75 9.41 7.87
N GLY A 262 13.08 9.43 9.16
CA GLY A 262 12.16 9.80 10.23
C GLY A 262 11.46 8.62 10.92
N ALA A 263 11.97 7.38 10.81
CA ALA A 263 11.44 6.30 11.64
C ALA A 263 11.67 6.59 13.14
N ASP A 264 10.63 6.43 13.95
CA ASP A 264 10.66 6.59 15.41
C ASP A 264 11.40 5.43 16.10
N SER A 265 11.40 4.25 15.49
CA SER A 265 12.08 3.06 15.99
C SER A 265 12.25 2.01 14.89
N VAL A 266 13.11 1.02 15.16
CA VAL A 266 13.37 -0.13 14.30
C VAL A 266 13.07 -1.44 15.01
N GLY A 267 12.74 -2.48 14.24
CA GLY A 267 12.43 -3.82 14.72
C GLY A 267 12.78 -4.91 13.71
N ILE A 268 12.66 -6.17 14.13
CA ILE A 268 12.84 -7.35 13.28
C ILE A 268 11.62 -8.25 13.34
N ALA A 269 11.19 -8.75 12.18
CA ALA A 269 10.18 -9.80 12.05
C ALA A 269 10.82 -11.11 11.58
N ASN A 270 10.12 -12.22 11.84
CA ASN A 270 10.52 -13.55 11.37
C ASN A 270 11.92 -13.99 11.83
N TRP A 271 12.37 -13.48 12.98
CA TRP A 271 13.73 -13.67 13.52
C TRP A 271 13.94 -14.99 14.26
N HIS A 272 12.88 -15.60 14.77
CA HIS A 272 12.98 -16.81 15.60
C HIS A 272 13.76 -17.90 14.85
N THR A 273 14.82 -18.42 15.48
CA THR A 273 15.82 -19.36 14.93
C THR A 273 16.63 -18.88 13.73
N ARG A 274 16.48 -17.63 13.27
CA ARG A 274 17.18 -17.10 12.08
C ARG A 274 18.22 -16.05 12.41
N VAL A 275 18.01 -15.28 13.47
CA VAL A 275 18.94 -14.26 13.94
C VAL A 275 19.19 -14.46 15.43
N GLU A 276 20.46 -14.46 15.81
CA GLU A 276 20.86 -14.52 17.21
C GLU A 276 20.70 -13.14 17.88
N MET A 277 20.01 -13.11 19.01
CA MET A 277 19.81 -11.91 19.82
C MET A 277 21.07 -11.64 20.66
N ASN A 278 22.10 -11.08 20.03
CA ASN A 278 23.40 -10.81 20.66
C ASN A 278 23.74 -9.31 20.72
N ALA A 279 24.88 -8.98 21.34
CA ALA A 279 25.32 -7.59 21.52
C ALA A 279 25.56 -6.86 20.19
N THR A 280 25.97 -7.57 19.14
CA THR A 280 26.20 -7.01 17.80
C THR A 280 24.90 -6.51 17.19
N LEU A 281 23.84 -7.35 17.21
CA LEU A 281 22.52 -6.94 16.76
C LEU A 281 21.99 -5.75 17.58
N GLY A 282 22.18 -5.79 18.90
CA GLY A 282 21.78 -4.70 19.79
C GLY A 282 22.51 -3.38 19.50
N ALA A 283 23.78 -3.43 19.07
CA ALA A 283 24.52 -2.25 18.63
C ALA A 283 23.97 -1.69 17.31
N ILE A 284 23.67 -2.57 16.34
CA ILE A 284 23.09 -2.20 15.05
C ILE A 284 21.71 -1.52 15.24
N MET A 285 20.84 -2.09 16.07
CA MET A 285 19.49 -1.55 16.31
C MET A 285 19.48 -0.20 17.05
N ARG A 286 20.56 0.13 17.78
CA ARG A 286 20.67 1.37 18.56
C ARG A 286 21.58 2.42 17.92
N ALA A 287 22.13 2.14 16.75
CA ALA A 287 22.99 3.08 16.04
C ALA A 287 22.14 4.28 15.59
N ALA A 288 22.51 5.48 16.06
CA ALA A 288 21.94 6.71 15.56
C ALA A 288 22.67 7.13 14.28
N PRO A 289 21.97 7.63 13.26
CA PRO A 289 22.63 8.14 12.07
C PRO A 289 23.42 9.42 12.41
N GLU A 290 24.67 9.48 11.98
CA GLU A 290 25.52 10.67 12.07
C GLU A 290 25.40 11.51 10.80
N CYS A 291 24.24 12.15 10.61
CA CYS A 291 24.02 13.10 9.52
C CYS A 291 23.37 14.38 10.04
N ARG A 292 23.74 15.52 9.45
CA ARG A 292 23.09 16.79 9.69
C ARG A 292 22.58 17.33 8.35
N ALA A 293 21.27 17.37 8.21
CA ALA A 293 20.64 17.91 7.02
C ALA A 293 20.92 19.40 6.87
N CYS A 294 21.26 19.80 5.64
CA CYS A 294 21.42 21.19 5.21
C CYS A 294 20.40 21.58 4.14
N GLU A 295 19.69 20.60 3.56
CA GLU A 295 18.64 20.80 2.57
C GLU A 295 17.46 19.86 2.86
N LEU A 296 16.24 20.32 2.56
CA LEU A 296 15.04 19.50 2.55
C LEU A 296 14.47 19.43 1.13
N VAL A 297 14.44 18.22 0.57
CA VAL A 297 13.87 17.96 -0.76
C VAL A 297 12.47 17.41 -0.60
N GLY A 298 11.48 18.15 -1.09
CA GLY A 298 10.12 17.62 -1.24
C GLY A 298 10.06 16.71 -2.46
N VAL A 299 9.68 15.45 -2.29
CA VAL A 299 9.50 14.49 -3.38
C VAL A 299 8.04 14.12 -3.48
N PHE A 300 7.45 14.29 -4.65
CA PHE A 300 6.09 13.83 -4.92
C PHE A 300 6.11 12.61 -5.85
N VAL A 301 5.47 11.51 -5.43
CA VAL A 301 5.25 10.31 -6.25
C VAL A 301 3.78 9.90 -6.15
N HIS A 302 3.03 10.02 -7.23
CA HIS A 302 1.60 9.75 -7.18
C HIS A 302 1.28 8.25 -7.04
N LEU A 303 0.79 7.83 -5.87
CA LEU A 303 0.57 6.41 -5.56
C LEU A 303 -0.49 5.76 -6.45
N ASP A 304 -1.57 6.46 -6.81
CA ASP A 304 -2.61 5.87 -7.69
C ASP A 304 -2.09 5.67 -9.11
N SER A 305 -1.15 6.52 -9.55
CA SER A 305 -0.44 6.30 -10.80
C SER A 305 0.46 5.09 -10.73
N CYS A 306 1.13 4.82 -9.60
CA CYS A 306 1.87 3.57 -9.40
C CYS A 306 0.98 2.33 -9.49
N SER A 307 -0.31 2.44 -9.16
CA SER A 307 -1.28 1.35 -9.33
C SER A 307 -1.69 1.09 -10.78
N ALA A 308 -1.19 1.83 -11.78
CA ALA A 308 -1.52 1.59 -13.19
C ALA A 308 -0.96 0.27 -13.76
N TRP A 309 -0.06 -0.42 -13.06
CA TRP A 309 0.57 -1.66 -13.52
C TRP A 309 -0.12 -2.91 -12.98
N HIS A 310 -0.20 -3.94 -13.82
CA HIS A 310 -0.85 -5.23 -13.49
C HIS A 310 0.12 -6.29 -12.94
N GLY A 311 1.22 -5.88 -12.31
CA GLY A 311 2.25 -6.79 -11.79
C GLY A 311 3.54 -6.77 -12.60
N LEU A 312 4.36 -7.82 -12.44
CA LEU A 312 5.68 -7.91 -13.05
C LEU A 312 5.62 -7.87 -14.58
N GLN A 313 6.57 -7.14 -15.16
CA GLN A 313 6.64 -6.84 -16.58
C GLN A 313 7.55 -7.85 -17.30
N TRP A 314 7.19 -9.12 -17.20
CA TRP A 314 7.96 -10.24 -17.78
C TRP A 314 8.19 -10.00 -19.28
N GLY A 315 9.45 -10.08 -19.73
CA GLY A 315 9.85 -9.84 -21.13
C GLY A 315 10.29 -8.41 -21.46
N ARG A 316 10.41 -7.51 -20.47
CA ARG A 316 11.04 -6.20 -20.63
C ARG A 316 12.47 -6.17 -20.11
N PHE A 317 13.24 -5.13 -20.50
CA PHE A 317 14.57 -4.86 -19.95
C PHE A 317 14.52 -4.63 -18.42
N ARG A 318 13.46 -3.98 -17.92
CA ARG A 318 13.16 -3.83 -16.49
C ARG A 318 11.91 -4.63 -16.13
N THR A 319 12.06 -5.68 -15.33
CA THR A 319 10.96 -6.53 -14.85
C THR A 319 10.05 -5.80 -13.87
N ASN A 320 10.58 -4.81 -13.15
CA ASN A 320 9.84 -3.99 -12.18
C ASN A 320 10.23 -2.51 -12.36
N PRO A 321 9.69 -1.84 -13.39
CA PRO A 321 10.12 -0.49 -13.73
C PRO A 321 9.89 0.51 -12.60
N LEU A 322 8.82 0.35 -11.80
CA LEU A 322 8.56 1.21 -10.63
C LEU A 322 9.63 1.04 -9.56
N HIS A 323 9.98 -0.20 -9.21
CA HIS A 323 11.05 -0.48 -8.25
C HIS A 323 12.34 0.21 -8.68
N ASP A 324 12.76 -0.02 -9.92
CA ASP A 324 14.05 0.45 -10.43
C ASP A 324 14.10 1.99 -10.50
N PHE A 325 13.00 2.63 -10.89
CA PHE A 325 12.90 4.10 -10.89
C PHE A 325 13.05 4.70 -9.49
N ILE A 326 12.39 4.09 -8.50
CA ILE A 326 12.42 4.56 -7.10
C ILE A 326 13.78 4.28 -6.47
N ASP A 327 14.41 3.16 -6.82
CA ASP A 327 15.76 2.83 -6.39
C ASP A 327 16.77 3.86 -6.91
N GLU A 328 16.76 4.13 -8.22
CA GLU A 328 17.61 5.15 -8.86
C GLU A 328 17.36 6.55 -8.27
N LEU A 329 16.10 6.91 -7.99
CA LEU A 329 15.76 8.18 -7.35
C LEU A 329 16.29 8.26 -5.92
N ALA A 330 16.11 7.18 -5.14
CA ALA A 330 16.55 7.13 -3.75
C ALA A 330 18.08 7.20 -3.63
N GLU A 331 18.79 6.48 -4.50
CA GLU A 331 20.26 6.52 -4.56
C GLU A 331 20.74 7.94 -4.82
N ARG A 332 20.24 8.58 -5.89
CA ARG A 332 20.61 9.94 -6.28
C ARG A 332 20.32 10.98 -5.19
N LEU A 333 19.20 10.86 -4.49
CA LEU A 333 18.84 11.78 -3.40
C LEU A 333 19.58 11.49 -2.08
N SER A 334 20.30 10.37 -2.00
CA SER A 334 21.01 9.92 -0.80
C SER A 334 22.53 9.90 -0.95
N GLU A 335 23.06 10.33 -2.11
CA GLU A 335 24.50 10.47 -2.35
C GLU A 335 25.16 11.38 -1.30
N GLU A 336 24.44 12.43 -0.89
CA GLU A 336 24.90 13.38 0.12
C GLU A 336 24.10 13.23 1.43
N CYS A 337 24.81 12.94 2.51
CA CYS A 337 24.26 12.82 3.88
C CYS A 337 23.61 14.13 4.40
N GLY A 338 23.82 15.27 3.72
CA GLY A 338 23.18 16.55 4.03
C GLY A 338 21.78 16.75 3.43
N THR A 339 21.31 15.84 2.59
CA THR A 339 20.02 15.95 1.90
C THR A 339 18.96 15.17 2.65
N ASP A 340 18.03 15.86 3.33
CA ASP A 340 16.81 15.24 3.85
C ASP A 340 15.73 15.17 2.77
N VAL A 341 14.88 14.15 2.87
CA VAL A 341 13.83 13.90 1.88
C VAL A 341 12.48 13.80 2.58
N ALA A 342 11.54 14.66 2.20
CA ALA A 342 10.14 14.58 2.59
C ALA A 342 9.33 14.06 1.40
N VAL A 343 8.79 12.84 1.51
CA VAL A 343 8.05 12.19 0.43
C VAL A 343 6.55 12.31 0.64
N TYR A 344 5.84 12.63 -0.44
CA TYR A 344 4.39 12.79 -0.45
C TYR A 344 3.80 11.99 -1.60
N ILE A 345 2.66 11.37 -1.32
CA ILE A 345 1.92 10.53 -2.28
C ILE A 345 0.53 11.06 -2.61
N GLU A 346 0.15 12.17 -1.99
CA GLU A 346 -1.09 12.92 -2.23
C GLU A 346 -0.75 14.39 -2.52
N LEU A 347 -1.33 14.95 -3.58
CA LEU A 347 -1.00 16.30 -4.07
C LEU A 347 -1.27 17.40 -3.05
N ASN A 348 -2.38 17.29 -2.32
CA ASN A 348 -2.77 18.27 -1.30
C ASN A 348 -1.79 18.32 -0.12
N ARG A 349 -1.27 17.17 0.33
CA ARG A 349 -0.24 17.11 1.39
C ARG A 349 1.09 17.67 0.90
N PHE A 350 1.49 17.29 -0.32
CA PHE A 350 2.69 17.85 -0.94
C PHE A 350 2.60 19.38 -1.00
N LEU A 351 1.50 19.91 -1.54
CA LEU A 351 1.23 21.35 -1.65
C LEU A 351 1.31 22.08 -0.30
N ALA A 352 0.73 21.48 0.75
CA ALA A 352 0.70 22.08 2.08
C ALA A 352 2.11 22.33 2.64
N ASP A 353 3.05 21.43 2.37
CA ASP A 353 4.39 21.47 2.93
C ASP A 353 5.43 22.07 1.96
N MET A 354 5.05 22.40 0.72
CA MET A 354 5.93 23.08 -0.26
C MET A 354 6.69 24.29 0.29
N PRO A 355 6.11 25.16 1.14
CA PRO A 355 6.83 26.31 1.70
C PRO A 355 8.04 25.94 2.58
N THR A 356 8.13 24.69 3.03
CA THR A 356 9.22 24.20 3.89
C THR A 356 10.41 23.65 3.08
N PHE A 357 10.22 23.38 1.78
CA PHE A 357 11.24 22.70 0.98
C PHE A 357 12.30 23.67 0.47
N THR A 358 13.54 23.19 0.40
CA THR A 358 14.64 23.87 -0.29
C THR A 358 14.47 23.76 -1.81
N ARG A 359 14.06 22.58 -2.28
CA ARG A 359 13.74 22.27 -3.67
C ARG A 359 12.76 21.10 -3.74
N ALA A 360 12.21 20.85 -4.93
CA ALA A 360 11.30 19.73 -5.16
C ALA A 360 11.76 18.78 -6.26
N VAL A 361 11.40 17.51 -6.13
CA VAL A 361 11.34 16.55 -7.24
C VAL A 361 9.89 16.15 -7.42
N PHE A 362 9.30 16.55 -8.54
CA PHE A 362 7.90 16.28 -8.81
C PHE A 362 7.78 15.22 -9.91
N VAL A 363 7.33 14.02 -9.52
CA VAL A 363 7.04 12.95 -10.47
C VAL A 363 5.61 13.14 -10.98
N GLU A 364 5.48 13.45 -12.27
CA GLU A 364 4.21 13.73 -12.91
C GLU A 364 3.25 12.53 -12.80
N PRO A 365 2.01 12.74 -12.32
CA PRO A 365 0.95 11.75 -12.34
C PRO A 365 0.69 11.20 -13.75
N LEU A 366 0.40 9.92 -13.83
CA LEU A 366 -0.12 9.27 -15.05
C LEU A 366 -1.63 9.39 -15.13
N VAL A 367 -2.30 9.32 -13.97
CA VAL A 367 -3.75 9.36 -13.84
C VAL A 367 -4.12 10.25 -12.67
N LEU A 368 -5.16 11.06 -12.85
CA LEU A 368 -5.86 11.79 -11.79
C LEU A 368 -7.33 11.36 -11.75
N TYR A 369 -7.93 11.34 -10.58
CA TYR A 369 -9.31 10.97 -10.34
C TYR A 369 -10.12 12.18 -9.82
N GLY A 370 -11.09 12.60 -10.62
CA GLY A 370 -12.01 13.68 -10.26
C GLY A 370 -11.43 15.09 -10.40
N ASN A 371 -12.29 16.08 -10.17
CA ASN A 371 -11.93 17.49 -10.30
C ASN A 371 -11.05 17.97 -9.14
N GLY A 372 -11.27 17.48 -7.91
CA GLY A 372 -10.51 17.91 -6.74
C GLY A 372 -9.03 17.55 -6.83
N GLU A 373 -8.70 16.39 -7.40
CA GLU A 373 -7.31 16.02 -7.62
C GLU A 373 -6.68 16.82 -8.76
N LEU A 374 -7.43 17.09 -9.83
CA LEU A 374 -7.00 17.99 -10.91
C LEU A 374 -6.73 19.42 -10.40
N GLU A 375 -7.59 19.96 -9.54
CA GLU A 375 -7.40 21.26 -8.91
C GLU A 375 -6.13 21.28 -8.05
N SER A 376 -5.90 20.23 -7.27
CA SER A 376 -4.68 20.07 -6.47
C SER A 376 -3.43 20.00 -7.35
N TYR A 377 -3.51 19.28 -8.47
CA TYR A 377 -2.44 19.20 -9.46
C TYR A 377 -2.10 20.58 -10.03
N ILE A 378 -3.11 21.32 -10.48
CA ILE A 378 -2.94 22.69 -11.03
C ILE A 378 -2.28 23.60 -9.98
N ALA A 379 -2.75 23.54 -8.73
CA ALA A 379 -2.19 24.34 -7.64
C ALA A 379 -0.72 23.99 -7.35
N VAL A 380 -0.36 22.70 -7.34
CA VAL A 380 1.03 22.26 -7.20
C VAL A 380 1.89 22.75 -8.37
N LYS A 381 1.42 22.62 -9.61
CA LYS A 381 2.15 23.10 -10.80
C LYS A 381 2.39 24.60 -10.75
N GLU A 382 1.46 25.37 -10.21
CA GLU A 382 1.65 26.81 -10.00
C GLU A 382 2.67 27.09 -8.90
N ALA A 383 2.54 26.44 -7.74
CA ALA A 383 3.45 26.60 -6.62
C ALA A 383 4.90 26.22 -6.98
N LEU A 384 5.10 25.19 -7.81
CA LEU A 384 6.41 24.76 -8.28
C LEU A 384 7.15 25.86 -9.06
N LYS A 385 6.45 26.80 -9.71
CA LYS A 385 7.12 27.92 -10.41
C LYS A 385 7.93 28.82 -9.48
N ALA A 386 7.60 28.83 -8.19
CA ALA A 386 8.28 29.63 -7.17
C ALA A 386 9.36 28.85 -6.40
N LEU A 387 9.55 27.55 -6.68
CA LEU A 387 10.46 26.65 -5.97
C LEU A 387 11.43 26.00 -6.98
N PRO A 388 12.75 25.94 -6.73
CA PRO A 388 13.64 25.14 -7.56
C PRO A 388 13.14 23.70 -7.63
N HIS A 389 12.93 23.17 -8.83
CA HIS A 389 12.34 21.85 -8.97
C HIS A 389 12.85 21.08 -10.18
N GLU A 390 12.79 19.76 -10.06
CA GLU A 390 12.96 18.81 -11.13
C GLU A 390 11.61 18.17 -11.46
N LEU A 391 11.32 18.02 -12.75
CA LEU A 391 10.18 17.25 -13.24
C LEU A 391 10.67 15.89 -13.71
N MET A 392 10.04 14.83 -13.21
CA MET A 392 10.29 13.45 -13.63
C MET A 392 8.98 12.80 -14.08
N HIS A 393 9.09 11.68 -14.78
CA HIS A 393 7.94 10.90 -15.22
C HIS A 393 8.09 9.46 -14.78
N LEU A 394 6.97 8.83 -14.40
CA LEU A 394 6.97 7.39 -14.15
C LEU A 394 7.36 6.62 -15.44
N PRO A 395 8.06 5.49 -15.31
CA PRO A 395 8.60 4.73 -16.43
C PRO A 395 7.49 4.02 -17.23
N THR A 396 6.92 4.72 -18.19
CA THR A 396 5.90 4.17 -19.12
C THR A 396 6.49 3.82 -20.48
N ASN A 397 5.82 2.92 -21.21
CA ASN A 397 6.25 2.47 -22.54
C ASN A 397 5.56 3.21 -23.70
N VAL A 398 4.96 4.36 -23.41
CA VAL A 398 4.22 5.12 -24.43
C VAL A 398 5.21 5.98 -25.21
N THR A 399 5.51 5.60 -26.46
CA THR A 399 6.43 6.32 -27.36
C THR A 399 5.95 7.72 -27.77
N SER A 400 4.64 7.98 -27.64
CA SER A 400 4.05 9.33 -27.78
C SER A 400 4.15 10.19 -26.51
N GLY A 401 4.82 9.69 -25.46
CA GLY A 401 4.79 10.25 -24.11
C GLY A 401 3.47 9.92 -23.40
N PRO A 402 3.47 9.69 -22.07
CA PRO A 402 2.23 9.62 -21.32
C PRO A 402 1.60 11.01 -21.29
N SER A 403 0.43 11.15 -21.91
CA SER A 403 -0.47 12.26 -21.54
C SER A 403 -1.19 11.82 -20.28
N MET A 404 -1.05 12.59 -19.20
CA MET A 404 -1.80 12.39 -17.98
C MET A 404 -3.29 12.25 -18.30
N VAL A 405 -3.93 11.21 -17.77
CA VAL A 405 -5.38 10.97 -17.96
C VAL A 405 -6.12 11.48 -16.75
N VAL A 406 -7.08 12.37 -16.95
CA VAL A 406 -8.02 12.78 -15.90
C VAL A 406 -9.29 11.96 -16.05
N LEU A 407 -9.49 11.03 -15.13
CA LEU A 407 -10.71 10.24 -15.03
C LEU A 407 -11.76 11.04 -14.29
N GLN A 408 -12.89 11.32 -14.93
CA GLN A 408 -14.02 11.93 -14.24
C GLN A 408 -14.45 11.06 -13.05
N GLU A 409 -14.88 11.67 -11.96
CA GLU A 409 -15.48 10.93 -10.85
C GLU A 409 -16.75 10.19 -11.30
N LEU A 410 -16.95 8.99 -10.77
CA LEU A 410 -18.20 8.26 -10.86
C LEU A 410 -19.29 8.89 -10.00
#